data_AF-A0A1V4RX42-F1
#
_entry.id   AF-A0A1V4RX42-F1
#
_cell.length_a   1.000
_cell.length_b   1.000
_cell.length_c   1.000
_cell.angle_alpha   90.00
_cell.angle_beta   90.00
_cell.angle_gamma   90.00
#
_symmetry.space_group_name_H-M   'P 1'
#
loop_
_entity.id
_entity.type
_entity.pdbx_description
1 polymer ?
#
loop_
_entity_poly.entity_id
_entity_poly.type
_entity_poly.pdbx_seq_one_letter_code
_entity_poly.pdbx_strand_id
1 'polypeptide(L)'
;MPVLPYPFYVQRGFGKGCILQGKRLRLQIRVLSFTEVLARRWISEIRLNRRGIIHGIWREVFLPMSLKNRLHNIRKRIPLAMFREQEHVARRLKNLEKKLFREGGPDEGFDREIALLEQELDRSLRERALRAAQRPALRYPETLPITARKDDIIGALAENQVIIVSGDTGSGKSTQLPKMCLEAGRGIGGKIGCTQPRRIAASTIAHRIAEEMGESLGRSVGYKVRFRDRTPRTAYIKILTDGMLLAETQRDPHLTQYDTLIIDEAHERTINIDFLLGILKTLIRKRHELKVAETGKPMKSIILMQR
;
A
#
# COMPACT_ATOMS: atom_id res chain seq x y z
N MET A 1 -45.20 32.37 13.82
CA MET A 1 -45.31 30.95 13.46
C MET A 1 -44.16 30.58 12.53
N PRO A 2 -43.11 29.91 13.02
CA PRO A 2 -42.06 29.40 12.15
C PRO A 2 -42.21 27.89 11.88
N VAL A 3 -42.07 27.62 10.59
CA VAL A 3 -41.87 26.39 9.84
C VAL A 3 -41.11 25.29 10.60
N LEU A 4 -41.67 24.09 10.60
CA LEU A 4 -41.08 22.84 11.10
C LEU A 4 -39.81 22.45 10.31
N PRO A 5 -38.68 22.11 10.99
CA PRO A 5 -37.56 21.43 10.36
C PRO A 5 -37.70 19.90 10.46
N TYR A 6 -37.39 19.19 9.37
CA TYR A 6 -37.23 17.73 9.35
C TYR A 6 -36.18 17.27 10.38
N PRO A 7 -36.45 16.22 11.17
CA PRO A 7 -35.55 15.76 12.21
C PRO A 7 -34.38 14.93 11.64
N PHE A 8 -33.15 15.36 11.91
CA PHE A 8 -31.95 14.55 11.73
C PHE A 8 -31.73 13.68 12.98
N TYR A 9 -31.63 12.37 12.77
CA TYR A 9 -31.39 11.40 13.84
C TYR A 9 -29.97 11.51 14.40
N VAL A 10 -29.88 11.71 15.71
CA VAL A 10 -28.70 11.44 16.53
C VAL A 10 -28.93 10.10 17.21
N GLN A 11 -28.07 9.12 16.98
CA GLN A 11 -28.02 7.91 17.83
C GLN A 11 -26.62 7.76 18.41
N ARG A 12 -26.50 8.03 19.71
CA ARG A 12 -25.40 7.59 20.57
C ARG A 12 -25.96 6.60 21.59
N GLY A 13 -25.21 5.52 21.82
CA GLY A 13 -25.18 4.72 23.05
C GLY A 13 -23.94 3.83 22.95
N PHE A 14 -23.03 3.69 23.92
CA PHE A 14 -22.96 4.10 25.33
C PHE A 14 -21.46 4.25 25.71
N GLY A 15 -21.11 5.16 26.62
CA GLY A 15 -19.80 5.11 27.30
C GLY A 15 -19.11 6.43 27.68
N LYS A 16 -19.76 7.23 28.55
CA LYS A 16 -19.22 8.21 29.53
C LYS A 16 -18.20 9.30 29.09
N GLY A 17 -18.72 10.52 28.99
CA GLY A 17 -18.34 11.65 29.86
C GLY A 17 -17.10 12.49 29.53
N CYS A 18 -17.29 13.64 28.86
CA CYS A 18 -17.07 14.98 29.45
C CYS A 18 -17.27 16.10 28.42
N ILE A 19 -17.77 17.22 28.93
CA ILE A 19 -18.18 18.46 28.29
C ILE A 19 -16.95 19.40 28.20
N LEU A 20 -16.81 20.17 27.11
CA LEU A 20 -16.74 21.65 27.19
C LEU A 20 -16.68 22.31 25.80
N GLN A 21 -17.37 23.45 25.75
CA GLN A 21 -17.67 24.32 24.62
C GLN A 21 -16.46 25.14 24.14
N GLY A 22 -16.53 25.66 22.91
CA GLY A 22 -15.72 26.80 22.49
C GLY A 22 -15.51 26.90 20.98
N LYS A 23 -16.30 27.74 20.31
CA LYS A 23 -16.24 28.03 18.86
C LYS A 23 -14.92 28.73 18.46
N ARG A 24 -14.23 28.19 17.44
CA ARG A 24 -13.39 28.91 16.45
C ARG A 24 -13.21 27.99 15.24
N LEU A 25 -13.49 28.48 14.03
CA LEU A 25 -13.32 27.77 12.76
C LEU A 25 -11.90 27.18 12.66
N ARG A 26 -11.79 25.85 12.75
CA ARG A 26 -10.55 25.08 12.61
C ARG A 26 -10.72 24.13 11.42
N LEU A 27 -9.69 24.04 10.57
CA LEU A 27 -9.47 22.87 9.71
C LEU A 27 -9.60 21.60 10.58
N GLN A 28 -10.73 20.88 10.46
CA GLN A 28 -10.90 19.59 11.12
C GLN A 28 -10.28 18.51 10.24
N ILE A 29 -8.96 18.34 10.31
CA ILE A 29 -8.31 17.12 9.82
C ILE A 29 -8.65 16.03 10.84
N ARG A 30 -9.61 15.17 10.50
CA ARG A 30 -10.03 14.02 11.31
C ARG A 30 -9.23 12.81 10.89
N VAL A 31 -8.24 12.41 11.69
CA VAL A 31 -7.65 11.06 11.62
C VAL A 31 -8.65 10.13 12.28
N LEU A 32 -9.52 9.51 11.48
CA LEU A 32 -10.43 8.48 11.97
C LEU A 32 -9.71 7.14 11.87
N SER A 33 -9.31 6.57 13.02
CA SER A 33 -8.95 5.15 13.11
C SER A 33 -10.22 4.34 12.81
N PHE A 34 -10.22 3.57 11.74
CA PHE A 34 -11.31 2.65 11.42
C PHE A 34 -11.25 1.41 12.32
N THR A 35 -11.43 1.63 13.62
CA THR A 35 -11.54 0.59 14.64
C THR A 35 -12.71 0.96 15.53
N GLU A 36 -13.94 0.54 15.15
CA GLU A 36 -14.97 0.09 16.11
C GLU A 36 -16.35 -0.30 15.52
N VAL A 37 -16.61 -0.24 14.20
CA VAL A 37 -17.97 -0.59 13.70
C VAL A 37 -18.17 -2.06 13.29
N LEU A 38 -17.15 -2.94 13.36
CA LEU A 38 -17.33 -4.38 13.08
C LEU A 38 -16.62 -5.35 14.04
N ALA A 39 -16.09 -4.86 15.17
CA ALA A 39 -15.28 -5.69 16.07
C ALA A 39 -16.08 -6.57 17.05
N ARG A 40 -17.37 -6.30 17.30
CA ARG A 40 -18.11 -6.94 18.41
C ARG A 40 -18.95 -8.17 18.05
N ARG A 41 -18.95 -8.62 16.79
CA ARG A 41 -19.57 -9.90 16.37
C ARG A 41 -18.56 -10.94 15.85
N TRP A 42 -17.26 -10.66 15.99
CA TRP A 42 -16.19 -11.40 15.30
C TRP A 42 -15.16 -12.07 16.23
N ILE A 43 -15.24 -11.87 17.55
CA ILE A 43 -14.28 -12.43 18.52
C ILE A 43 -14.73 -13.78 19.11
N SER A 44 -15.98 -14.21 18.89
CA SER A 44 -16.46 -15.51 19.36
C SER A 44 -16.21 -16.69 18.40
N GLU A 45 -15.84 -16.44 17.14
CA GLU A 45 -15.58 -17.50 16.14
C GLU A 45 -14.08 -17.77 15.87
N ILE A 46 -13.17 -16.92 16.37
CA ILE A 46 -11.70 -17.09 16.19
C ILE A 46 -11.08 -17.86 17.37
N ARG A 47 -11.79 -18.86 17.91
CA ARG A 47 -11.24 -19.77 18.94
C ARG A 47 -11.22 -21.25 18.57
N LEU A 48 -11.54 -21.61 17.32
CA LEU A 48 -11.61 -23.02 16.90
C LEU A 48 -10.69 -23.44 15.73
N ASN A 49 -9.72 -22.62 15.30
CA ASN A 49 -8.76 -23.07 14.30
C ASN A 49 -7.30 -22.69 14.58
N ARG A 50 -6.90 -22.74 15.86
CA ARG A 50 -5.50 -22.75 16.28
C ARG A 50 -5.12 -24.15 16.77
N ARG A 51 -4.92 -25.09 15.84
CA ARG A 51 -4.15 -26.34 16.04
C ARG A 51 -3.98 -27.04 14.68
N GLY A 52 -2.72 -27.18 14.23
CA GLY A 52 -2.32 -27.72 12.92
C GLY A 52 -2.40 -26.64 11.84
N ILE A 53 -1.35 -26.23 11.14
CA ILE A 53 -0.62 -27.00 10.12
C ILE A 53 0.66 -26.20 9.83
N ILE A 54 1.72 -26.27 10.67
CA ILE A 54 3.09 -25.90 10.25
C ILE A 54 4.14 -26.73 11.01
N HIS A 55 3.85 -27.21 12.22
CA HIS A 55 4.83 -27.97 13.04
C HIS A 55 4.85 -29.50 12.81
N GLY A 56 4.12 -30.03 11.81
CA GLY A 56 3.88 -31.48 11.70
C GLY A 56 4.34 -32.21 10.43
N ILE A 57 4.85 -31.53 9.39
CA ILE A 57 4.99 -32.14 8.04
C ILE A 57 6.44 -32.48 7.64
N TRP A 58 7.44 -32.10 8.43
CA TRP A 58 8.86 -32.36 8.10
C TRP A 58 9.41 -33.72 8.60
N ARG A 59 8.57 -34.61 9.14
CA ARG A 59 9.08 -35.82 9.84
C ARG A 59 9.53 -36.96 8.91
N GLU A 60 9.21 -36.97 7.63
CA GLU A 60 9.46 -38.15 6.77
C GLU A 60 10.36 -37.89 5.54
N VAL A 61 10.69 -36.63 5.19
CA VAL A 61 11.62 -36.32 4.08
C VAL A 61 12.95 -35.85 4.66
N PHE A 62 13.98 -36.72 4.59
CA PHE A 62 15.32 -36.42 5.09
C PHE A 62 16.08 -35.51 4.10
N LEU A 63 15.76 -34.21 4.10
CA LEU A 63 16.50 -33.25 3.27
C LEU A 63 17.88 -32.92 3.89
N PRO A 64 18.92 -32.77 3.05
CA PRO A 64 20.21 -32.24 3.48
C PRO A 64 20.06 -30.90 4.21
N MET A 65 20.85 -30.69 5.25
CA MET A 65 20.81 -29.47 6.06
C MET A 65 21.13 -28.22 5.21
N SER A 66 22.00 -28.36 4.21
CA SER A 66 22.32 -27.32 3.22
C SER A 66 21.08 -26.85 2.46
N LEU A 67 20.22 -27.78 2.02
CA LEU A 67 19.00 -27.46 1.27
C LEU A 67 17.95 -26.80 2.17
N LYS A 68 17.75 -27.32 3.39
CA LYS A 68 16.85 -26.68 4.38
C LYS A 68 17.26 -25.22 4.66
N ASN A 69 18.56 -24.98 4.79
CA ASN A 69 19.11 -23.64 5.01
C ASN A 69 18.89 -22.71 3.81
N ARG A 70 19.07 -23.19 2.57
CA ARG A 70 18.80 -22.42 1.36
C ARG A 70 17.33 -22.01 1.25
N LEU A 71 16.41 -22.96 1.41
CA LEU A 71 14.96 -22.69 1.38
C LEU A 71 14.55 -21.67 2.46
N HIS A 72 15.07 -21.84 3.68
CA HIS A 72 14.85 -20.90 4.77
C HIS A 72 15.38 -19.49 4.46
N ASN A 73 16.58 -19.39 3.89
CA ASN A 73 17.19 -18.13 3.51
C ASN A 73 16.34 -17.41 2.43
N ILE A 74 15.88 -18.14 1.42
CA ILE A 74 14.99 -17.59 0.38
C ILE A 74 13.70 -17.06 1.02
N ARG A 75 13.03 -17.85 1.87
CA ARG A 75 11.79 -17.41 2.56
C ARG A 75 11.99 -16.12 3.34
N LYS A 76 13.08 -15.99 4.08
CA LYS A 76 13.40 -14.77 4.85
C LYS A 76 13.67 -13.56 3.96
N ARG A 77 14.26 -13.76 2.79
CA ARG A 77 14.67 -12.69 1.86
C ARG A 77 13.52 -12.19 0.97
N ILE A 78 12.52 -13.03 0.64
CA ILE A 78 11.38 -12.65 -0.22
C ILE A 78 10.78 -11.29 0.17
N PRO A 79 10.48 -11.00 1.43
CA PRO A 79 9.68 -9.80 1.76
C PRO A 79 10.51 -8.52 1.83
N LEU A 80 11.83 -8.68 1.78
CA LEU A 80 12.79 -7.61 1.58
C LEU A 80 12.92 -7.25 0.09
N ALA A 81 12.44 -8.08 -0.83
CA ALA A 81 12.52 -7.83 -2.28
C ALA A 81 11.56 -6.71 -2.73
N MET A 82 11.66 -6.30 -3.99
CA MET A 82 10.65 -5.47 -4.66
C MET A 82 9.31 -6.20 -4.71
N PHE A 83 8.21 -5.46 -4.51
CA PHE A 83 6.88 -6.01 -4.25
C PHE A 83 6.36 -6.91 -5.38
N ARG A 84 6.64 -6.54 -6.64
CA ARG A 84 6.28 -7.31 -7.84
C ARG A 84 6.98 -8.68 -7.94
N GLU A 85 8.18 -8.83 -7.40
CA GLU A 85 8.88 -10.12 -7.35
C GLU A 85 8.46 -10.96 -6.14
N GLN A 86 7.96 -10.37 -5.05
CA GLN A 86 7.62 -11.12 -3.82
C GLN A 86 6.60 -12.23 -4.08
N GLU A 87 5.49 -11.90 -4.74
CA GLU A 87 4.41 -12.85 -5.00
C GLU A 87 4.85 -13.95 -5.95
N HIS A 88 5.58 -13.59 -7.01
CA HIS A 88 6.08 -14.54 -8.00
C HIS A 88 7.06 -15.54 -7.39
N VAL A 89 8.07 -15.05 -6.66
CA VAL A 89 9.09 -15.88 -6.00
C VAL A 89 8.45 -16.75 -4.91
N ALA A 90 7.55 -16.20 -4.09
CA ALA A 90 6.85 -16.98 -3.06
C ALA A 90 6.02 -18.13 -3.64
N ARG A 91 5.32 -17.89 -4.76
CA ARG A 91 4.52 -18.93 -5.43
C ARG A 91 5.40 -20.02 -6.01
N ARG A 92 6.51 -19.66 -6.68
CA ARG A 92 7.47 -20.61 -7.24
C ARG A 92 8.13 -21.45 -6.15
N LEU A 93 8.57 -20.82 -5.07
CA LEU A 93 9.13 -21.51 -3.91
C LEU A 93 8.14 -22.51 -3.31
N LYS A 94 6.87 -22.10 -3.11
CA LYS A 94 5.81 -22.99 -2.61
C LYS A 94 5.57 -24.19 -3.53
N ASN A 95 5.63 -24.00 -4.85
CA ASN A 95 5.46 -25.09 -5.82
C ASN A 95 6.65 -26.05 -5.78
N LEU A 96 7.88 -25.54 -5.68
CA LEU A 96 9.09 -26.35 -5.50
C LEU A 96 9.02 -27.18 -4.22
N GLU A 97 8.63 -26.57 -3.10
CA GLU A 97 8.49 -27.28 -1.82
C GLU A 97 7.41 -28.38 -1.87
N LYS A 98 6.31 -28.14 -2.58
CA LYS A 98 5.29 -29.17 -2.83
C LYS A 98 5.82 -30.30 -3.70
N LYS A 99 6.58 -29.99 -4.75
CA LYS A 99 7.19 -31.00 -5.64
C LYS A 99 8.17 -31.88 -4.86
N LEU A 100 9.06 -31.23 -4.12
CA LEU A 100 10.03 -31.88 -3.22
C LEU A 100 9.36 -32.86 -2.24
N PHE A 101 8.21 -32.48 -1.69
CA PHE A 101 7.43 -33.34 -0.80
C PHE A 101 6.78 -34.53 -1.54
N ARG A 102 6.21 -34.29 -2.74
CA ARG A 102 5.53 -35.35 -3.52
C ARG A 102 6.48 -36.40 -4.07
N GLU A 103 7.69 -35.99 -4.44
CA GLU A 103 8.71 -36.85 -5.07
C GLU A 103 9.67 -37.47 -4.04
N GLY A 104 9.58 -37.09 -2.77
CA GLY A 104 10.43 -37.63 -1.70
C GLY A 104 11.88 -37.13 -1.71
N GLY A 105 12.21 -36.17 -2.57
CA GLY A 105 13.56 -35.64 -2.72
C GLY A 105 13.67 -34.65 -3.90
N PRO A 106 14.83 -33.98 -4.05
CA PRO A 106 15.08 -33.08 -5.18
C PRO A 106 15.31 -33.89 -6.46
N ASP A 107 14.74 -33.43 -7.57
CA ASP A 107 15.01 -33.97 -8.92
C ASP A 107 16.25 -33.32 -9.55
N GLU A 108 16.67 -33.80 -10.73
CA GLU A 108 17.86 -33.30 -11.45
C GLU A 108 17.77 -31.80 -11.82
N GLY A 109 16.59 -31.18 -11.75
CA GLY A 109 16.37 -29.75 -12.02
C GLY A 109 16.29 -28.87 -10.78
N PHE A 110 16.11 -29.45 -9.59
CA PHE A 110 15.75 -28.71 -8.38
C PHE A 110 16.78 -27.64 -8.01
N ASP A 111 18.07 -27.98 -7.99
CA ASP A 111 19.14 -27.05 -7.62
C ASP A 111 19.26 -25.88 -8.59
N ARG A 112 19.03 -26.13 -9.88
CA ARG A 112 19.00 -25.09 -10.92
C ARG A 112 17.82 -24.14 -10.69
N GLU A 113 16.65 -24.68 -10.38
CA GLU A 113 15.47 -23.86 -10.09
C GLU A 113 15.65 -22.98 -8.84
N ILE A 114 16.24 -23.53 -7.78
CA ILE A 114 16.59 -22.78 -6.57
C ILE A 114 17.62 -21.68 -6.89
N ALA A 115 18.67 -21.99 -7.64
CA ALA A 115 19.67 -21.01 -8.03
C ALA A 115 19.06 -19.84 -8.84
N LEU A 116 18.11 -20.13 -9.74
CA LEU A 116 17.37 -19.10 -10.48
C LEU A 116 16.53 -18.22 -9.56
N LEU A 117 15.88 -18.79 -8.53
CA LEU A 117 15.13 -18.01 -7.54
C LEU A 117 16.06 -17.15 -6.68
N GLU A 118 17.21 -17.67 -6.27
CA GLU A 118 18.22 -16.93 -5.51
C GLU A 118 18.73 -15.72 -6.33
N GLN A 119 19.06 -15.93 -7.61
CA GLN A 119 19.51 -14.86 -8.51
C GLN A 119 18.43 -13.80 -8.75
N GLU A 120 17.18 -14.22 -8.96
CA GLU A 120 16.05 -13.31 -9.12
C GLU A 120 15.84 -12.44 -7.87
N LEU A 121 15.95 -13.06 -6.69
CA LEU A 121 15.83 -12.40 -5.40
C LEU A 121 16.99 -11.42 -5.17
N ASP A 122 18.23 -11.80 -5.48
CA ASP A 122 19.39 -10.91 -5.39
C ASP A 122 19.24 -9.67 -6.26
N ARG A 123 18.80 -9.84 -7.51
CA ARG A 123 18.52 -8.70 -8.39
C ARG A 123 17.46 -7.78 -7.80
N SER A 124 16.38 -8.34 -7.26
CA SER A 124 15.29 -7.58 -6.66
C SER A 124 15.70 -6.83 -5.39
N LEU A 125 16.50 -7.47 -4.53
CA LEU A 125 17.06 -6.84 -3.33
C LEU A 125 18.02 -5.69 -3.67
N ARG A 126 18.90 -5.90 -4.68
CA ARG A 126 19.79 -4.85 -5.17
C ARG A 126 19.01 -3.66 -5.73
N GLU A 127 17.98 -3.91 -6.54
CA GLU A 127 17.11 -2.84 -7.05
C GLU A 127 16.49 -2.04 -5.89
N ARG A 128 15.93 -2.71 -4.88
CA ARG A 128 15.33 -2.04 -3.72
C ARG A 128 16.36 -1.23 -2.92
N ALA A 129 17.55 -1.78 -2.70
CA ALA A 129 18.63 -1.10 -1.99
C ALA A 129 19.10 0.15 -2.75
N LEU A 130 19.26 0.06 -4.08
CA LEU A 130 19.59 1.20 -4.93
C LEU A 130 18.51 2.28 -4.86
N ARG A 131 17.23 1.90 -4.90
CA ARG A 131 16.11 2.85 -4.73
C ARG A 131 16.11 3.53 -3.36
N ALA A 132 16.45 2.81 -2.30
CA ALA A 132 16.56 3.42 -0.98
C ALA A 132 17.71 4.43 -0.91
N ALA A 133 18.87 4.08 -1.47
CA ALA A 133 20.05 4.93 -1.50
C ALA A 133 19.91 6.16 -2.41
N GLN A 134 19.19 6.01 -3.53
CA GLN A 134 18.96 7.06 -4.53
C GLN A 134 17.62 7.78 -4.32
N ARG A 135 17.10 7.80 -3.09
CA ARG A 135 15.86 8.52 -2.80
C ARG A 135 16.11 10.03 -3.00
N PRO A 136 15.30 10.73 -3.82
CA PRO A 136 15.46 12.16 -4.06
C PRO A 136 15.22 12.97 -2.78
N ALA A 137 15.83 14.15 -2.71
CA ALA A 137 15.58 15.10 -1.64
C ALA A 137 14.14 15.61 -1.70
N LEU A 138 13.49 15.70 -0.54
CA LEU A 138 12.10 16.15 -0.42
C LEU A 138 12.08 17.55 0.19
N ARG A 139 11.36 18.46 -0.46
CA ARG A 139 11.13 19.82 0.03
C ARG A 139 9.63 20.05 0.21
N TYR A 140 9.27 20.76 1.27
CA TYR A 140 7.88 21.06 1.60
C TYR A 140 7.71 22.57 1.76
N PRO A 141 6.82 23.21 0.99
CA PRO A 141 6.49 24.61 1.18
C PRO A 141 5.82 24.82 2.54
N GLU A 142 6.38 25.67 3.40
CA GLU A 142 5.83 25.98 4.74
C GLU A 142 4.48 26.70 4.67
N THR A 143 4.21 27.37 3.55
CA THR A 143 2.97 28.11 3.31
C THR A 143 1.74 27.21 3.14
N LEU A 144 1.92 25.91 2.86
CA LEU A 144 0.81 24.99 2.63
C LEU A 144 0.29 24.42 3.97
N PRO A 145 -1.03 24.48 4.24
CA PRO A 145 -1.62 23.98 5.48
C PRO A 145 -1.27 22.53 5.82
N ILE A 146 -1.13 21.66 4.81
CA ILE A 146 -0.78 20.25 5.04
C ILE A 146 0.64 20.06 5.57
N THR A 147 1.57 20.96 5.25
CA THR A 147 2.98 20.86 5.69
C THR A 147 3.09 20.90 7.21
N ALA A 148 2.26 21.70 7.88
CA ALA A 148 2.20 21.76 9.34
C ALA A 148 1.74 20.45 10.01
N ARG A 149 1.16 19.52 9.25
CA ARG A 149 0.68 18.20 9.73
C ARG A 149 1.51 17.04 9.19
N LYS A 150 2.70 17.32 8.63
CA LYS A 150 3.58 16.34 8.01
C LYS A 150 3.88 15.16 8.95
N ASP A 151 4.32 15.47 10.17
CA ASP A 151 4.76 14.43 11.11
C ASP A 151 3.59 13.57 11.58
N ASP A 152 2.42 14.18 11.83
CA ASP A 152 1.18 13.44 12.14
C ASP A 152 0.80 12.48 11.01
N ILE A 153 0.89 12.93 9.76
CA ILE A 153 0.57 12.11 8.58
C ILE A 153 1.57 10.96 8.46
N ILE A 154 2.86 11.22 8.61
CA ILE A 154 3.92 10.20 8.54
C ILE A 154 3.73 9.15 9.66
N GLY A 155 3.42 9.59 10.88
CA GLY A 155 3.10 8.72 12.00
C GLY A 155 1.89 7.84 11.70
N ALA A 156 0.79 8.44 11.23
CA ALA A 156 -0.42 7.70 10.86
C ALA A 156 -0.16 6.67 9.76
N LEU A 157 0.67 6.98 8.76
CA LEU A 157 1.09 6.06 7.69
C LEU A 157 1.87 4.86 8.23
N ALA A 158 2.60 5.01 9.34
CA ALA A 158 3.37 3.93 9.94
C ALA A 158 2.48 2.91 10.67
N GLU A 159 1.44 3.41 11.32
CA GLU A 159 0.54 2.66 12.22
C GLU A 159 -0.67 2.07 11.50
N ASN A 160 -1.18 2.74 10.47
CA ASN A 160 -2.45 2.42 9.85
C ASN A 160 -2.28 1.97 8.40
N GLN A 161 -2.97 0.88 8.02
CA GLN A 161 -2.99 0.39 6.64
C GLN A 161 -3.85 1.28 5.72
N VAL A 162 -4.84 1.98 6.28
CA VAL A 162 -5.72 2.92 5.59
C VAL A 162 -5.81 4.18 6.41
N ILE A 163 -5.60 5.33 5.79
CA ILE A 163 -5.83 6.64 6.40
C ILE A 163 -6.75 7.48 5.51
N ILE A 164 -7.52 8.36 6.14
CA ILE A 164 -8.33 9.34 5.43
C ILE A 164 -7.73 10.71 5.76
N VAL A 165 -7.44 11.48 4.72
CA VAL A 165 -6.89 12.84 4.83
C VAL A 165 -7.89 13.80 4.21
N SER A 166 -8.54 14.59 5.04
CA SER A 166 -9.53 15.60 4.63
C SER A 166 -8.95 17.01 4.75
N GLY A 167 -9.39 17.92 3.90
CA GLY A 167 -9.05 19.34 4.00
C GLY A 167 -9.42 20.11 2.73
N ASP A 168 -9.47 21.43 2.82
CA ASP A 168 -9.96 22.27 1.72
C ASP A 168 -9.12 22.16 0.43
N THR A 169 -9.71 22.53 -0.70
CA THR A 169 -8.97 22.72 -1.97
C THR A 169 -7.82 23.72 -1.75
N GLY A 170 -6.66 23.46 -2.34
CA GLY A 170 -5.48 24.33 -2.17
C GLY A 170 -4.66 24.06 -0.90
N SER A 171 -5.10 23.18 0.00
CA SER A 171 -4.31 22.77 1.18
C SER A 171 -2.99 22.05 0.87
N GLY A 172 -2.76 21.66 -0.38
CA GLY A 172 -1.52 21.00 -0.84
C GLY A 172 -1.57 19.47 -0.85
N LYS A 173 -2.71 18.84 -0.54
CA LYS A 173 -2.77 17.38 -0.39
C LYS A 173 -2.22 16.60 -1.59
N SER A 174 -2.65 16.92 -2.82
CA SER A 174 -2.33 16.13 -4.01
C SER A 174 -0.85 16.23 -4.42
N THR A 175 -0.14 17.27 -3.99
CA THR A 175 1.29 17.47 -4.28
C THR A 175 2.18 17.05 -3.11
N GLN A 176 1.71 17.18 -1.86
CA GLN A 176 2.53 16.92 -0.67
C GLN A 176 2.40 15.48 -0.14
N LEU A 177 1.21 14.87 -0.15
CA LEU A 177 1.02 13.50 0.36
C LEU A 177 1.91 12.45 -0.33
N PRO A 178 2.10 12.45 -1.66
CA PRO A 178 2.99 11.49 -2.32
C PRO A 178 4.43 11.61 -1.81
N LYS A 179 4.90 12.83 -1.54
CA LYS A 179 6.23 13.07 -0.96
C LYS A 179 6.30 12.60 0.49
N MET A 180 5.29 12.89 1.31
CA MET A 180 5.21 12.39 2.70
C MET A 180 5.22 10.86 2.77
N CYS A 181 4.54 10.18 1.84
CA CYS A 181 4.65 8.72 1.70
C CYS A 181 6.09 8.28 1.44
N LEU A 182 6.79 8.95 0.53
CA LEU A 182 8.19 8.65 0.20
C LEU A 182 9.14 8.92 1.39
N GLU A 183 8.87 9.97 2.18
CA GLU A 183 9.56 10.25 3.44
C GLU A 183 9.37 9.11 4.45
N ALA A 184 8.14 8.60 4.57
CA ALA A 184 7.76 7.44 5.39
C ALA A 184 8.28 6.08 4.87
N GLY A 185 9.14 6.08 3.86
CA GLY A 185 9.76 4.88 3.28
C GLY A 185 8.84 4.07 2.35
N ARG A 186 7.76 4.68 1.84
CA ARG A 186 6.98 4.13 0.72
C ARG A 186 7.67 4.42 -0.60
N GLY A 187 7.21 3.80 -1.69
CA GLY A 187 7.78 3.98 -3.02
C GLY A 187 9.15 3.34 -3.20
N ILE A 188 9.67 2.61 -2.19
CA ILE A 188 10.96 1.93 -2.26
C ILE A 188 10.79 0.51 -2.82
N GLY A 189 9.88 -0.27 -2.22
CA GLY A 189 9.60 -1.64 -2.65
C GLY A 189 8.62 -1.73 -3.83
N GLY A 190 7.81 -0.70 -4.03
CA GLY A 190 6.96 -0.50 -5.20
C GLY A 190 6.89 0.97 -5.58
N LYS A 191 5.86 1.38 -6.31
CA LYS A 191 5.55 2.80 -6.55
C LYS A 191 4.47 3.30 -5.59
N ILE A 192 4.45 4.62 -5.39
CA ILE A 192 3.32 5.35 -4.83
C ILE A 192 2.43 5.76 -6.01
N GLY A 193 1.26 5.14 -6.14
CA GLY A 193 0.28 5.48 -7.17
C GLY A 193 -0.73 6.47 -6.64
N CYS A 194 -0.94 7.59 -7.32
CA CYS A 194 -1.90 8.62 -6.88
C CYS A 194 -2.91 8.85 -7.99
N THR A 195 -4.18 8.52 -7.72
CA THR A 195 -5.21 8.75 -8.71
C THR A 195 -5.57 10.23 -8.77
N GLN A 196 -6.14 10.68 -9.89
CA GLN A 196 -6.70 12.01 -10.07
C GLN A 196 -7.72 11.94 -11.22
N PRO A 197 -9.01 12.23 -10.99
CA PRO A 197 -10.06 12.04 -12.00
C PRO A 197 -9.81 12.82 -13.29
N ARG A 198 -9.18 14.00 -13.21
CA ARG A 198 -8.97 14.89 -14.37
C ARG A 198 -7.60 14.67 -15.01
N ARG A 199 -7.57 14.36 -16.32
CA ARG A 199 -6.32 14.11 -17.08
C ARG A 199 -5.31 15.27 -17.01
N ILE A 200 -5.77 16.51 -17.20
CA ILE A 200 -4.92 17.71 -17.17
C ILE A 200 -4.38 17.96 -15.76
N ALA A 201 -5.20 17.74 -14.74
CA ALA A 201 -4.77 17.86 -13.34
C ALA A 201 -3.71 16.80 -13.02
N ALA A 202 -3.90 15.54 -13.46
CA ALA A 202 -2.95 14.47 -13.26
C ALA A 202 -1.55 14.79 -13.83
N SER A 203 -1.49 15.30 -15.08
CA SER A 203 -0.21 15.73 -15.65
C SER A 203 0.39 16.93 -14.93
N THR A 204 -0.43 17.92 -14.57
CA THR A 204 0.03 19.16 -13.91
C THR A 204 0.58 18.87 -12.52
N ILE A 205 -0.10 18.01 -11.74
CA ILE A 205 0.35 17.56 -10.42
C ILE A 205 1.69 16.82 -10.56
N ALA A 206 1.85 15.93 -11.54
CA ALA A 206 3.10 15.21 -11.74
C ALA A 206 4.28 16.16 -12.07
N HIS A 207 4.04 17.15 -12.94
CA HIS A 207 5.02 18.18 -13.24
C HIS A 207 5.39 19.00 -11.99
N ARG A 208 4.39 19.43 -11.22
CA ARG A 208 4.59 20.20 -9.99
C ARG A 208 5.38 19.43 -8.93
N ILE A 209 5.08 18.15 -8.72
CA ILE A 209 5.82 17.31 -7.77
C ILE A 209 7.28 17.17 -8.22
N ALA A 210 7.54 16.93 -9.51
CA ALA A 210 8.89 16.82 -10.03
C ALA A 210 9.69 18.11 -9.83
N GLU A 211 9.08 19.26 -10.16
CA GLU A 211 9.66 20.60 -9.96
C GLU A 211 9.99 20.85 -8.47
N GLU A 212 9.05 20.57 -7.56
CA GLU A 212 9.28 20.72 -6.11
C GLU A 212 10.37 19.79 -5.56
N MET A 213 10.65 18.68 -6.26
CA MET A 213 11.75 17.75 -5.95
C MET A 213 13.07 18.14 -6.64
N GLY A 214 13.08 19.23 -7.42
CA GLY A 214 14.25 19.68 -8.17
C GLY A 214 14.64 18.75 -9.33
N GLU A 215 13.68 18.00 -9.87
CA GLU A 215 13.92 17.05 -10.96
C GLU A 215 13.02 17.30 -12.17
N SER A 216 13.46 16.83 -13.33
CA SER A 216 12.60 16.75 -14.52
C SER A 216 11.60 15.59 -14.39
N LEU A 217 10.39 15.80 -14.91
CA LEU A 217 9.41 14.72 -15.08
C LEU A 217 10.03 13.55 -15.88
N GLY A 218 9.76 12.31 -15.48
CA GLY A 218 10.33 11.12 -16.11
C GLY A 218 11.59 10.60 -15.42
N ARG A 219 11.96 11.19 -14.26
CA ARG A 219 12.96 10.67 -13.31
C ARG A 219 12.26 9.98 -12.13
N SER A 220 12.14 10.64 -10.98
CA SER A 220 11.48 10.07 -9.80
C SER A 220 9.96 10.13 -9.85
N VAL A 221 9.40 10.99 -10.73
CA VAL A 221 7.96 11.22 -10.87
C VAL A 221 7.55 10.96 -12.31
N GLY A 222 6.44 10.26 -12.50
CA GLY A 222 5.82 10.04 -13.81
C GLY A 222 4.30 10.15 -13.74
N TYR A 223 3.66 10.12 -14.91
CA TYR A 223 2.20 10.04 -14.96
C TYR A 223 1.68 9.11 -16.05
N LYS A 224 0.45 8.64 -15.87
CA LYS A 224 -0.28 7.82 -16.84
C LYS A 224 -1.73 8.26 -16.97
N VAL A 225 -2.09 8.72 -18.16
CA VAL A 225 -3.46 9.05 -18.54
C VAL A 225 -3.82 8.29 -19.82
N ARG A 226 -5.10 8.32 -20.22
CA ARG A 226 -5.51 7.70 -21.48
C ARG A 226 -4.62 8.20 -22.63
N PHE A 227 -4.11 7.26 -23.43
CA PHE A 227 -3.23 7.49 -24.59
C PHE A 227 -1.83 8.07 -24.27
N ARG A 228 -1.45 8.25 -23.00
CA ARG A 228 -0.12 8.78 -22.66
C ARG A 228 0.39 8.22 -21.35
N ASP A 229 1.50 7.49 -21.43
CA ASP A 229 2.26 7.01 -20.27
C ASP A 229 3.67 7.62 -20.31
N ARG A 230 3.99 8.44 -19.32
CA ARG A 230 5.33 9.01 -19.10
C ARG A 230 5.86 8.56 -17.74
N THR A 231 5.67 7.28 -17.42
CA THR A 231 6.16 6.69 -16.17
C THR A 231 7.39 5.84 -16.43
N PRO A 232 8.59 6.25 -15.99
CA PRO A 232 9.76 5.40 -16.09
C PRO A 232 9.66 4.22 -15.11
N ARG A 233 10.38 3.14 -15.40
CA ARG A 233 10.47 1.99 -14.47
C ARG A 233 10.98 2.40 -13.10
N THR A 234 11.90 3.37 -13.06
CA THR A 234 12.59 3.91 -11.88
C THR A 234 11.75 4.87 -11.04
N ALA A 235 10.58 5.34 -11.50
CA ALA A 235 9.77 6.28 -10.75
C ALA A 235 9.42 5.77 -9.33
N TYR A 236 9.42 6.69 -8.37
CA TYR A 236 8.89 6.46 -7.03
C TYR A 236 7.40 6.83 -6.98
N ILE A 237 7.02 7.93 -7.63
CA ILE A 237 5.66 8.48 -7.63
C ILE A 237 5.09 8.37 -9.05
N LYS A 238 3.87 7.85 -9.16
CA LYS A 238 3.12 7.77 -10.40
C LYS A 238 1.74 8.40 -10.21
N ILE A 239 1.49 9.50 -10.89
CA ILE A 239 0.16 10.10 -10.94
C ILE A 239 -0.63 9.47 -12.09
N LEU A 240 -1.86 9.02 -11.86
CA LEU A 240 -2.65 8.40 -12.91
C LEU A 240 -4.12 8.75 -12.79
N THR A 241 -4.89 8.64 -13.87
CA THR A 241 -6.35 8.79 -13.76
C THR A 241 -6.98 7.54 -13.18
N ASP A 242 -8.14 7.67 -12.52
CA ASP A 242 -8.87 6.54 -11.91
C ASP A 242 -9.08 5.40 -12.91
N GLY A 243 -9.52 5.73 -14.13
CA GLY A 243 -9.73 4.75 -15.19
C GLY A 243 -8.45 4.03 -15.64
N MET A 244 -7.26 4.66 -15.51
CA MET A 244 -5.99 4.01 -15.79
C MET A 244 -5.57 3.06 -14.66
N LEU A 245 -5.81 3.43 -13.39
CA LEU A 245 -5.58 2.51 -12.29
C LEU A 245 -6.53 1.30 -12.40
N LEU A 246 -7.82 1.55 -12.70
CA LEU A 246 -8.80 0.50 -12.90
C LEU A 246 -8.39 -0.43 -14.05
N ALA A 247 -7.95 0.11 -15.20
CA ALA A 247 -7.43 -0.71 -16.30
C ALA A 247 -6.20 -1.56 -15.89
N GLU A 248 -5.33 -1.05 -15.02
CA GLU A 248 -4.19 -1.83 -14.51
C GLU A 248 -4.62 -3.00 -13.63
N THR A 249 -5.72 -2.88 -12.88
CA THR A 249 -6.25 -4.01 -12.07
C THR A 249 -6.65 -5.23 -12.92
N GLN A 250 -7.00 -5.05 -14.20
CA GLN A 250 -7.33 -6.17 -15.08
C GLN A 250 -6.10 -7.03 -15.42
N ARG A 251 -4.92 -6.42 -15.49
CA ARG A 251 -3.66 -7.09 -15.82
C ARG A 251 -2.86 -7.49 -14.58
N ASP A 252 -2.97 -6.70 -13.53
CA ASP A 252 -2.33 -6.91 -12.24
C ASP A 252 -3.41 -6.81 -11.13
N PRO A 253 -4.21 -7.86 -10.91
CA PRO A 253 -5.29 -7.87 -9.93
C PRO A 253 -4.80 -7.64 -8.49
N HIS A 254 -3.54 -7.95 -8.25
CA HIS A 254 -2.88 -7.74 -6.97
C HIS A 254 -2.19 -6.39 -6.87
N LEU A 255 -2.18 -5.55 -7.92
CA LEU A 255 -1.52 -4.24 -7.99
C LEU A 255 -0.08 -4.26 -7.47
N THR A 256 0.66 -5.33 -7.79
CA THR A 256 2.01 -5.62 -7.30
C THR A 256 3.06 -4.59 -7.69
N GLN A 257 2.76 -3.70 -8.63
CA GLN A 257 3.60 -2.54 -8.93
C GLN A 257 3.59 -1.46 -7.82
N TYR A 258 2.57 -1.44 -6.96
CA TYR A 258 2.35 -0.38 -5.97
C TYR A 258 2.47 -0.92 -4.54
N ASP A 259 3.29 -0.23 -3.74
CA ASP A 259 3.32 -0.45 -2.29
C ASP A 259 2.34 0.48 -1.54
N THR A 260 1.93 1.57 -2.20
CA THR A 260 1.06 2.62 -1.65
C THR A 260 0.15 3.15 -2.74
N LEU A 261 -1.11 3.37 -2.39
CA LEU A 261 -2.10 3.98 -3.28
C LEU A 261 -2.76 5.17 -2.59
N ILE A 262 -2.90 6.26 -3.31
CA ILE A 262 -3.61 7.47 -2.90
C ILE A 262 -4.78 7.64 -3.86
N ILE A 263 -6.00 7.64 -3.34
CA ILE A 263 -7.21 7.88 -4.12
C ILE A 263 -7.60 9.33 -3.90
N ASP A 264 -7.26 10.18 -4.87
CA ASP A 264 -7.57 11.60 -4.83
C ASP A 264 -9.04 11.84 -5.15
N GLU A 265 -9.59 12.91 -4.61
CA GLU A 265 -10.97 13.35 -4.84
C GLU A 265 -12.01 12.23 -4.63
N ALA A 266 -11.79 11.33 -3.65
CA ALA A 266 -12.68 10.21 -3.35
C ALA A 266 -14.12 10.65 -2.99
N HIS A 267 -14.29 11.93 -2.69
CA HIS A 267 -15.58 12.58 -2.45
C HIS A 267 -16.42 12.79 -3.73
N GLU A 268 -15.83 12.80 -4.94
CA GLU A 268 -16.55 13.03 -6.20
C GLU A 268 -17.46 11.84 -6.60
N ARG A 269 -17.52 10.76 -5.79
CA ARG A 269 -18.39 9.56 -5.93
C ARG A 269 -18.60 9.11 -7.37
N THR A 270 -17.52 9.05 -8.13
CA THR A 270 -17.57 8.56 -9.50
C THR A 270 -17.61 7.03 -9.48
N ILE A 271 -18.25 6.43 -10.49
CA ILE A 271 -18.33 4.96 -10.62
C ILE A 271 -16.94 4.29 -10.62
N ASN A 272 -15.94 4.94 -11.21
CA ASN A 272 -14.56 4.43 -11.22
C ASN A 272 -13.97 4.39 -9.82
N ILE A 273 -14.21 5.43 -9.01
CA ILE A 273 -13.77 5.49 -7.61
C ILE A 273 -14.46 4.39 -6.81
N ASP A 274 -15.77 4.21 -6.97
CA ASP A 274 -16.52 3.16 -6.26
C ASP A 274 -15.99 1.75 -6.58
N PHE A 275 -15.74 1.45 -7.86
CA PHE A 275 -15.12 0.18 -8.26
C PHE A 275 -13.72 0.01 -7.68
N LEU A 276 -12.88 1.06 -7.75
CA LEU A 276 -11.54 1.03 -7.16
C LEU A 276 -11.60 0.76 -5.65
N LEU A 277 -12.49 1.43 -4.91
CA LEU A 277 -12.66 1.20 -3.48
C LEU A 277 -13.12 -0.24 -3.18
N GLY A 278 -14.02 -0.81 -3.99
CA GLY A 278 -14.44 -2.21 -3.89
C GLY A 278 -13.28 -3.19 -4.09
N ILE A 279 -12.46 -2.98 -5.13
CA ILE A 279 -11.26 -3.78 -5.41
C ILE A 279 -10.25 -3.65 -4.26
N LEU A 280 -9.98 -2.42 -3.83
CA LEU A 280 -9.01 -2.12 -2.78
C LEU A 280 -9.41 -2.73 -1.44
N LYS A 281 -10.70 -2.71 -1.07
CA LYS A 281 -11.22 -3.39 0.13
C LYS A 281 -10.88 -4.89 0.13
N THR A 282 -10.98 -5.53 -1.03
CA THR A 282 -10.63 -6.95 -1.19
C THR A 282 -9.11 -7.14 -1.15
N LEU A 283 -8.35 -6.26 -1.80
CA LEU A 283 -6.90 -6.32 -1.85
C LEU A 283 -6.24 -6.14 -0.46
N ILE A 284 -6.77 -5.21 0.35
CA ILE A 284 -6.36 -4.96 1.73
C ILE A 284 -6.39 -6.25 2.54
N ARG A 285 -7.49 -7.02 2.45
CA ARG A 285 -7.66 -8.29 3.17
C ARG A 285 -6.63 -9.33 2.72
N LYS A 286 -6.50 -9.54 1.41
CA LYS A 286 -5.56 -10.53 0.84
C LYS A 286 -4.10 -10.19 1.16
N ARG A 287 -3.69 -8.92 1.08
CA ARG A 287 -2.32 -8.51 1.42
C ARG A 287 -2.05 -8.54 2.93
N HIS A 288 -3.08 -8.42 3.77
CA HIS A 288 -2.94 -8.65 5.21
C HIS A 288 -2.66 -10.14 5.51
N GLU A 289 -3.25 -11.08 4.78
CA GLU A 289 -2.98 -12.52 4.94
C GLU A 289 -1.53 -12.88 4.56
N LEU A 290 -0.97 -12.24 3.53
CA LEU A 290 0.46 -12.38 3.17
C LEU A 290 1.42 -11.86 4.25
N LYS A 291 0.97 -10.96 5.14
CA LYS A 291 1.74 -10.42 6.28
C LYS A 291 1.87 -11.43 7.44
N VAL A 292 0.92 -12.36 7.58
CA VAL A 292 0.87 -13.33 8.70
C VAL A 292 1.92 -14.44 8.53
N ALA A 293 2.51 -14.59 7.33
CA ALA A 293 3.69 -15.41 7.08
C ALA A 293 4.99 -14.64 7.40
N GLU A 294 5.32 -14.50 8.69
CA GLU A 294 6.65 -14.24 9.28
C GLU A 294 7.55 -13.07 8.80
N THR A 295 7.09 -12.05 8.08
CA THR A 295 8.04 -11.15 7.39
C THR A 295 7.72 -9.65 7.33
N GLY A 296 6.85 -9.18 8.22
CA GLY A 296 7.16 -7.93 8.94
C GLY A 296 7.11 -6.59 8.20
N LYS A 297 6.42 -6.42 7.06
CA LYS A 297 5.92 -5.08 6.62
C LYS A 297 4.81 -5.21 5.55
N PRO A 298 3.54 -4.85 5.83
CA PRO A 298 2.44 -4.96 4.86
C PRO A 298 2.58 -3.96 3.69
N MET A 299 1.73 -4.11 2.68
CA MET A 299 1.28 -2.95 1.90
C MET A 299 0.66 -1.97 2.87
N LYS A 300 1.29 -0.81 3.07
CA LYS A 300 1.08 -0.09 4.32
C LYS A 300 0.15 1.11 4.22
N SER A 301 -0.29 1.60 3.06
CA SER A 301 -1.16 2.78 3.08
C SER A 301 -2.06 2.89 1.84
N ILE A 302 -3.37 2.85 2.06
CA ILE A 302 -4.34 3.49 1.17
C ILE A 302 -4.71 4.83 1.80
N ILE A 303 -4.53 5.90 1.04
CA ILE A 303 -4.91 7.25 1.48
C ILE A 303 -6.14 7.66 0.69
N LEU A 304 -7.23 7.94 1.39
CA LEU A 304 -8.40 8.56 0.76
C LEU A 304 -8.33 10.05 1.00
N MET A 305 -8.29 10.82 -0.07
CA MET A 305 -8.34 12.26 0.03
C MET A 305 -9.78 12.73 -0.11
N GLN A 306 -10.21 13.51 0.87
CA GLN A 306 -11.52 14.16 0.85
C GLN A 306 -11.32 15.68 0.90
N ARG A 307 -12.26 16.39 0.29
CA ARG A 307 -12.43 17.82 0.58
C ARG A 307 -13.17 17.95 1.90
#